data_AF-A0A166MC00-F1
#
_entry.id   AF-A0A166MC00-F1
#
_cell.length_a   1.000
_cell.length_b   1.000
_cell.length_c   1.000
_cell.angle_alpha   90.00
_cell.angle_beta   90.00
_cell.angle_gamma   90.00
#
_symmetry.space_group_name_H-M   'P 1'
#
loop_
_entity.id
_entity.type
_entity.pdbx_description
1 polymer ?
#
loop_
_entity_poly.entity_id
_entity_poly.type
_entity_poly.pdbx_seq_one_letter_code
_entity_poly.pdbx_strand_id
1 'polypeptide(L)'
;MTQNIYMVRSAFWGAAMSASKNSTLDVTGELQDILDQGHTQIFFSNGGISKQYFNAGFADPAPGHTKGFGCAVLVNGQEFCFACAEGGTIDFATVPNNMSA
;
A
#
# COMPACT_ATOMS: atom_id res chain seq x y z
N MET A 1 9.67 22.12 -2.32
CA MET A 1 8.57 21.21 -1.97
C MET A 1 8.34 20.32 -3.18
N THR A 2 8.69 19.04 -3.09
CA THR A 2 8.42 18.08 -4.16
C THR A 2 6.91 17.87 -4.19
N GLN A 3 6.27 18.13 -5.32
CA GLN A 3 4.83 17.91 -5.46
C GLN A 3 4.57 16.40 -5.31
N ASN A 4 3.64 16.01 -4.43
CA ASN A 4 3.21 14.61 -4.38
C ASN A 4 2.50 14.29 -5.71
N ILE A 5 3.07 13.37 -6.48
CA ILE A 5 2.56 12.90 -7.77
C ILE A 5 1.61 11.71 -7.62
N TYR A 6 1.46 11.21 -6.40
CA TYR A 6 0.65 10.04 -6.05
C TYR A 6 -0.73 10.47 -5.55
N MET A 7 -1.77 9.90 -6.15
CA MET A 7 -3.14 9.95 -5.64
C MET A 7 -3.67 8.54 -5.48
N VAL A 8 -3.88 8.11 -4.24
CA VAL A 8 -4.43 6.78 -3.93
C VAL A 8 -5.94 6.80 -4.22
N ARG A 9 -6.39 5.91 -5.11
CA ARG A 9 -7.80 5.77 -5.49
C ARG A 9 -8.55 4.82 -4.55
N SER A 10 -7.88 3.74 -4.20
CA SER A 10 -8.37 2.72 -3.29
C SER A 10 -7.20 1.88 -2.81
N ALA A 11 -7.18 1.51 -1.53
CA ALA A 11 -6.22 0.57 -0.99
C ALA A 11 -6.87 -0.33 0.06
N PHE A 12 -6.53 -1.61 0.03
CA PHE A 12 -7.12 -2.62 0.89
C PHE A 12 -6.05 -3.50 1.52
N TRP A 13 -6.21 -3.75 2.81
CA TRP A 13 -5.37 -4.67 3.58
C TRP A 13 -6.26 -5.73 4.21
N GLY A 14 -6.02 -7.02 3.94
CA GLY A 14 -6.88 -8.06 4.49
C GLY A 14 -6.66 -9.46 3.97
N ALA A 15 -7.36 -10.42 4.56
CA ALA A 15 -7.31 -11.82 4.16
C ALA A 15 -8.38 -12.08 3.09
N ALA A 16 -7.96 -12.35 1.86
CA ALA A 16 -8.87 -12.59 0.73
C ALA A 16 -9.63 -13.93 0.82
N MET A 17 -9.16 -14.88 1.64
CA MET A 17 -9.67 -16.26 1.68
C MET A 17 -10.08 -16.77 3.07
N SER A 18 -10.26 -15.87 4.05
CA SER A 18 -10.82 -16.26 5.35
C SER A 18 -12.35 -16.21 5.29
N ALA A 19 -13.01 -17.34 5.60
CA ALA A 19 -14.47 -17.47 5.61
C ALA A 19 -15.18 -16.63 6.69
N SER A 20 -14.45 -15.85 7.50
CA SER A 20 -15.02 -14.96 8.51
C SER A 20 -15.32 -13.58 7.92
N LYS A 21 -16.55 -13.10 8.13
CA LYS A 21 -17.01 -11.74 7.79
C LYS A 21 -15.97 -10.66 8.12
N ASN A 22 -15.74 -9.75 7.18
CA ASN A 22 -15.00 -8.49 7.33
C ASN A 22 -13.52 -8.60 7.75
N SER A 23 -12.75 -9.44 7.06
CA SER A 23 -11.29 -9.56 7.22
C SER A 23 -10.48 -8.59 6.34
N THR A 24 -11.06 -7.46 5.94
CA THR A 24 -10.43 -6.46 5.06
C THR A 24 -10.68 -5.04 5.59
N LEU A 25 -9.63 -4.22 5.60
CA LEU A 25 -9.66 -2.79 5.90
C LEU A 25 -9.48 -2.01 4.61
N ASP A 26 -10.24 -0.93 4.48
CA ASP A 26 -9.88 0.16 3.61
C ASP A 26 -8.74 0.94 4.29
N VAL A 27 -7.63 1.07 3.60
CA VAL A 27 -6.41 1.77 4.06
C VAL A 27 -6.03 2.89 3.08
N THR A 28 -7.00 3.40 2.32
CA THR A 28 -6.81 4.41 1.27
C THR A 28 -6.21 5.70 1.83
N GLY A 29 -6.74 6.19 2.96
CA GLY A 29 -6.28 7.42 3.60
C GLY A 29 -4.87 7.26 4.18
N GLU A 30 -4.64 6.14 4.87
CA GLU A 30 -3.35 5.85 5.48
C GLU A 30 -2.25 5.67 4.43
N LEU A 31 -2.54 5.00 3.29
CA LEU A 31 -1.57 4.92 2.20
C LEU A 31 -1.28 6.30 1.60
N GLN A 32 -2.30 7.15 1.45
CA GLN A 32 -2.14 8.51 0.94
C GLN A 32 -1.21 9.32 1.86
N ASP A 33 -1.45 9.31 3.17
CA ASP A 33 -0.61 10.00 4.16
C ASP A 33 0.85 9.55 4.12
N ILE A 34 1.10 8.25 3.89
CA ILE A 34 2.44 7.68 3.78
C ILE A 34 3.16 8.19 2.51
N LEU A 35 2.47 8.21 1.38
CA LEU A 35 3.01 8.72 0.11
C LEU A 35 3.22 10.24 0.16
N ASP A 36 2.35 10.99 0.83
CA ASP A 36 2.48 12.43 1.09
C ASP A 36 3.71 12.77 1.95
N GLN A 37 4.11 11.87 2.84
CA GLN A 37 5.36 11.97 3.61
C GLN A 37 6.62 11.62 2.79
N GLY A 38 6.45 11.21 1.52
CA GLY A 38 7.55 10.86 0.62
C GLY A 38 8.04 9.41 0.76
N HIS A 39 7.32 8.55 1.47
CA HIS A 39 7.67 7.14 1.64
C HIS A 39 7.13 6.31 0.47
N THR A 40 7.96 6.08 -0.55
CA THR A 40 7.57 5.32 -1.74
C THR A 40 7.85 3.82 -1.64
N GLN A 41 8.69 3.40 -0.69
CA GLN A 41 9.04 1.99 -0.51
C GLN A 41 8.44 1.49 0.81
N ILE A 42 7.37 0.70 0.69
CA ILE A 42 6.51 0.32 1.82
C ILE A 42 6.54 -1.20 1.97
N PHE A 43 6.79 -1.65 3.19
CA PHE A 43 6.71 -3.05 3.57
C PHE A 43 5.35 -3.33 4.22
N PHE A 44 4.64 -4.33 3.72
CA PHE A 44 3.28 -4.66 4.14
C PHE A 44 3.29 -5.88 5.05
N SER A 45 3.18 -5.65 6.36
CA SER A 45 3.16 -6.72 7.37
C SER A 45 2.28 -6.36 8.56
N ASN A 46 1.89 -7.36 9.32
CA ASN A 46 1.23 -7.17 10.61
C ASN A 46 2.09 -6.38 11.61
N GLY A 47 1.70 -5.13 11.89
CA GLY A 47 2.05 -4.37 13.10
C GLY A 47 3.55 -4.24 13.45
N GLY A 48 4.47 -4.61 12.56
CA GLY A 48 5.89 -4.75 12.89
C GLY A 48 6.78 -3.78 12.11
N ILE A 49 7.42 -2.85 12.83
CA ILE A 49 8.37 -1.89 12.25
C ILE A 49 9.50 -2.64 11.53
N SER A 50 9.48 -2.63 10.19
CA SER A 50 10.67 -2.92 9.39
C SER A 50 11.64 -1.74 9.50
N LYS A 51 12.90 -1.98 9.84
CA LYS A 51 13.94 -0.94 9.93
C LYS A 51 14.41 -0.43 8.58
N GLN A 52 14.01 -1.08 7.49
CA GLN A 52 14.49 -0.79 6.13
C GLN A 52 13.44 -0.10 5.25
N TYR A 53 12.16 -0.15 5.62
CA TYR A 53 11.03 0.37 4.85
C TYR A 53 10.08 1.11 5.79
N PHE A 54 9.30 2.07 5.29
CA PHE A 54 8.18 2.60 6.09
C PHE A 54 7.20 1.44 6.30
N ASN A 55 6.98 1.07 7.57
CA ASN A 55 6.00 0.05 7.89
C ASN A 55 4.63 0.71 7.97
N ALA A 56 3.77 0.40 7.02
CA ALA A 56 2.37 0.79 7.11
C ALA A 56 1.75 0.05 8.30
N GLY A 57 1.64 0.73 9.44
CA GLY A 57 1.10 0.18 10.68
C GLY A 57 -0.41 -0.04 10.63
N PHE A 58 -0.91 -0.64 9.54
CA PHE A 58 -2.31 -0.98 9.40
C PHE A 58 -2.70 -1.96 10.51
N ALA A 59 -3.89 -1.78 11.06
CA ALA A 59 -4.46 -2.74 12.01
C ALA A 59 -4.51 -4.14 11.37
N ASP A 60 -4.46 -5.20 12.19
CA ASP A 60 -4.62 -6.57 11.70
C ASP A 60 -6.11 -6.93 11.62
N PRO A 61 -6.76 -6.92 10.43
CA PRO A 61 -8.16 -7.30 10.31
C PRO A 61 -8.43 -8.79 10.42
N ALA A 62 -7.39 -9.62 10.39
CA ALA A 62 -7.52 -11.06 10.35
C ALA A 62 -6.42 -11.74 11.18
N PRO A 63 -6.46 -11.61 12.52
CA PRO A 63 -5.49 -12.26 13.38
C PRO A 63 -5.42 -13.76 13.13
N GLY A 64 -4.21 -14.29 12.97
CA GLY A 64 -3.98 -15.71 12.66
C GLY A 64 -4.19 -16.10 11.19
N HIS A 65 -4.49 -15.15 10.31
CA HIS A 65 -4.65 -15.38 8.88
C HIS A 65 -3.64 -14.57 8.06
N THR A 66 -3.13 -15.19 6.99
CA THR A 66 -2.31 -14.52 5.98
C THR A 66 -3.14 -13.45 5.28
N LYS A 67 -2.57 -12.25 5.15
CA LYS A 67 -3.20 -11.14 4.44
C LYS A 67 -2.51 -10.83 3.12
N GLY A 68 -3.21 -10.04 2.32
CA GLY A 68 -2.68 -9.40 1.14
C GLY A 68 -2.98 -7.91 1.20
N PHE A 69 -2.15 -7.17 0.48
CA PHE A 69 -2.37 -5.77 0.17
C PHE A 69 -2.71 -5.63 -1.31
N GLY A 70 -3.63 -4.74 -1.63
CA GLY A 70 -3.92 -4.32 -3.00
C GLY A 70 -4.32 -2.86 -3.05
N CYS A 71 -3.82 -2.10 -4.02
CA CYS A 71 -4.23 -0.72 -4.23
C CYS A 71 -4.24 -0.32 -5.71
N ALA A 72 -4.96 0.76 -5.98
CA ALA A 72 -4.91 1.52 -7.22
C ALA A 72 -4.44 2.94 -6.89
N VAL A 73 -3.40 3.40 -7.59
CA VAL A 73 -2.78 4.71 -7.39
C VAL A 73 -2.62 5.39 -8.74
N LEU A 74 -3.04 6.65 -8.84
CA LEU A 74 -2.66 7.51 -9.95
C LEU A 74 -1.26 8.06 -9.67
N VAL A 75 -0.33 7.86 -10.61
CA VAL A 75 1.01 8.44 -10.59
C VAL A 75 1.14 9.31 -11.83
N ASN A 76 1.32 10.62 -11.64
CA ASN A 76 1.31 11.60 -12.73
C ASN A 76 0.06 11.48 -13.64
N GLY A 77 -1.10 11.19 -13.04
CA GLY A 77 -2.38 11.06 -13.76
C GLY A 77 -2.61 9.73 -14.47
N GLN A 78 -1.66 8.79 -14.43
CA GLN A 78 -1.82 7.44 -14.95
C GLN A 78 -2.11 6.45 -13.80
N GLU A 79 -3.10 5.58 -13.97
CA GLU A 79 -3.46 4.57 -12.97
C GLU A 79 -2.53 3.37 -13.01
N PHE A 80 -2.11 2.94 -11.83
CA PHE A 80 -1.32 1.74 -11.60
C PHE A 80 -1.92 0.94 -10.44
N CYS A 81 -1.98 -0.38 -10.62
CA CYS A 81 -2.44 -1.30 -9.61
C CYS A 81 -1.25 -2.06 -9.02
N PHE A 82 -1.16 -2.10 -7.70
CA PHE A 82 -0.12 -2.83 -6.98
C PHE A 82 -0.77 -3.84 -6.03
N ALA A 83 -0.12 -4.99 -5.87
CA ALA A 83 -0.53 -5.97 -4.89
C ALA A 83 0.68 -6.76 -4.40
N CYS A 84 0.63 -7.17 -3.13
CA CYS A 84 1.60 -8.10 -2.57
C CYS A 84 0.96 -8.95 -1.48
N ALA A 85 1.54 -10.12 -1.21
CA ALA A 85 1.23 -10.87 -0.01
C ALA A 85 1.81 -10.15 1.23
N GLU A 86 1.31 -10.50 2.41
CA GLU A 86 1.93 -10.13 3.67
C GLU A 86 3.42 -10.52 3.70
N GLY A 87 4.27 -9.61 4.17
CA GLY A 87 5.72 -9.70 4.08
C GLY A 87 6.30 -9.25 2.74
N GLY A 88 5.48 -8.73 1.82
CA GLY A 88 5.92 -8.12 0.58
C GLY A 88 6.31 -6.65 0.71
N THR A 89 7.13 -6.18 -0.23
CA THR A 89 7.47 -4.75 -0.39
C THR A 89 6.94 -4.26 -1.72
N ILE A 90 6.32 -3.08 -1.74
CA ILE A 90 6.01 -2.36 -2.97
C ILE A 90 6.85 -1.07 -2.99
N ASP A 91 7.50 -0.82 -4.13
CA ASP A 91 8.18 0.43 -4.41
C ASP A 91 7.41 1.24 -5.45
N PHE A 92 6.65 2.22 -4.97
CA PHE A 92 5.84 3.14 -5.77
C PHE A 92 6.69 4.07 -6.64
N ALA A 93 8.01 4.16 -6.43
CA ALA A 93 8.89 4.94 -7.31
C ALA A 93 9.35 4.17 -8.57
N THR A 94 9.13 2.86 -8.61
CA THR A 94 9.55 2.01 -9.75
C THR A 94 8.58 2.04 -10.93
N VAL A 95 7.43 2.69 -10.79
CA VAL A 95 6.52 2.87 -11.93
C VAL A 95 7.21 3.72 -13.00
N PRO A 96 7.14 3.31 -14.28
CA PRO A 96 7.75 4.07 -15.34
C PRO A 96 7.13 5.46 -15.36
N ASN A 97 7.96 6.47 -15.07
CA ASN A 97 7.63 7.83 -15.41
C ASN A 97 7.52 7.87 -16.94
N ASN A 98 6.30 7.86 -17.48
CA ASN A 98 6.04 8.24 -18.87
C ASN A 98 6.29 9.75 -19.10
N MET A 99 7.28 10.33 -18.41
CA MET A 99 7.88 11.61 -18.78
C MET A 99 8.85 11.34 -19.95
N SER A 100 8.29 10.95 -21.09
CA SER A 100 9.01 11.00 -22.36
C SER A 100 8.87 12.39 -22.96
N ALA A 101 10.03 13.06 -23.08
CA ALA A 101 10.37 14.22 -23.91
C ALA A 101 9.83 15.61 -23.50
#